data_AF-A0A956W1K5-F1
#
_entry.id   AF-A0A956W1K5-F1
#
_cell.length_a   1.000
_cell.length_b   1.000
_cell.length_c   1.000
_cell.angle_alpha   90.00
_cell.angle_beta   90.00
_cell.angle_gamma   90.00
#
_symmetry.space_group_name_H-M   'P 1'
#
loop_
_entity.id
_entity.type
_entity.pdbx_description
1 polymer ?
#
loop_
_entity_poly.entity_id
_entity_poly.type
_entity_poly.pdbx_seq_one_letter_code
_entity_poly.pdbx_strand_id
1 'polypeptide(L)'
;MGILVQREFTVAADHRGEFERQSRLGLWENMRYNGAQMIAYGTWAFGGPGDVVVTNSVYADFDHWTATRPWGYFATSEGHIQETQALRPIFAGRNRLIQ
;
A
#
# COMPACT_ATOMS: atom_id res chain seq x y z
N MET A 1 5.37 -16.06 13.35
CA MET A 1 4.25 -16.64 12.58
C MET A 1 3.71 -15.53 11.71
N GLY A 2 3.73 -15.71 10.38
CA GLY A 2 3.37 -14.64 9.44
C GLY A 2 1.89 -14.25 9.52
N ILE A 3 1.61 -12.99 9.20
CA ILE A 3 0.24 -12.45 9.15
C ILE A 3 -0.10 -11.90 7.77
N LEU A 4 -1.38 -11.99 7.43
CA LEU A 4 -1.99 -11.36 6.26
C LEU A 4 -2.82 -10.17 6.73
N VAL A 5 -2.64 -9.02 6.10
CA VAL A 5 -3.47 -7.84 6.34
C VAL A 5 -4.24 -7.52 5.07
N GLN A 6 -5.57 -7.58 5.17
CA GLN A 6 -6.48 -7.08 4.15
C GLN A 6 -6.83 -5.64 4.46
N ARG A 7 -6.87 -4.80 3.43
CA ARG A 7 -7.41 -3.44 3.50
C ARG A 7 -8.39 -3.21 2.37
N GLU A 8 -9.46 -2.50 2.69
CA GLU A 8 -10.51 -2.11 1.76
C GLU A 8 -10.50 -0.59 1.62
N PHE A 9 -10.69 -0.13 0.38
CA PHE A 9 -10.73 1.27 0.03
C PHE A 9 -11.90 1.52 -0.91
N THR A 10 -12.75 2.49 -0.58
CA THR A 10 -13.77 2.99 -1.50
C THR A 10 -13.09 3.93 -2.49
N VAL A 11 -13.07 3.55 -3.76
CA VAL A 11 -12.43 4.29 -4.85
C VAL A 11 -13.39 4.38 -6.03
N ALA A 12 -13.75 5.61 -6.38
CA ALA A 12 -14.59 5.90 -7.54
C ALA A 12 -13.99 5.28 -8.82
N ALA A 13 -14.87 4.84 -9.73
CA ALA A 13 -14.46 4.07 -10.91
C ALA A 13 -13.44 4.82 -11.80
N ASP A 14 -13.61 6.14 -11.94
CA ASP A 14 -12.71 7.05 -12.66
C ASP A 14 -11.34 7.22 -12.00
N HIS A 15 -11.25 7.05 -10.68
CA HIS A 15 -10.01 7.16 -9.92
C HIS A 15 -9.21 5.85 -9.85
N ARG A 16 -9.77 4.69 -10.22
CA ARG A 16 -9.12 3.38 -10.01
C ARG A 16 -7.79 3.23 -10.70
N GLY A 17 -7.69 3.63 -11.97
CA GLY A 17 -6.45 3.52 -12.73
C GLY A 17 -5.31 4.32 -12.08
N GLU A 18 -5.62 5.53 -11.61
CA GLU A 18 -4.65 6.37 -10.92
C GLU A 18 -4.30 5.83 -9.53
N PHE A 19 -5.30 5.32 -8.80
CA PHE A 19 -5.09 4.68 -7.51
C PHE A 19 -4.18 3.45 -7.63
N GLU A 20 -4.40 2.60 -8.63
CA GLU A 20 -3.55 1.46 -8.92
C GLU A 20 -2.14 1.91 -9.31
N ARG A 21 -2.01 2.90 -10.20
CA ARG A 21 -0.71 3.43 -10.64
C ARG A 21 0.12 3.94 -9.47
N GLN A 22 -0.46 4.78 -8.61
CA GLN A 22 0.22 5.30 -7.42
C GLN A 22 0.52 4.19 -6.40
N SER A 23 -0.37 3.21 -6.28
CA SER A 23 -0.15 2.05 -5.40
C SER A 23 1.03 1.22 -5.89
N ARG A 24 1.04 0.83 -7.16
CA ARG A 24 2.03 -0.06 -7.76
C ARG A 24 3.40 0.58 -7.90
N LEU A 25 3.47 1.80 -8.39
CA LEU A 25 4.75 2.47 -8.68
C LEU A 25 5.36 3.16 -7.46
N GLY A 26 4.60 3.32 -6.38
CA GLY A 26 5.00 4.11 -5.22
C GLY A 26 4.85 3.33 -3.93
N LEU A 27 3.60 3.12 -3.51
CA LEU A 27 3.28 2.53 -2.21
C LEU A 27 3.86 1.12 -2.04
N TRP A 28 3.64 0.22 -3.01
CA TRP A 28 4.04 -1.18 -2.90
C TRP A 28 5.56 -1.34 -2.97
N GLU A 29 6.22 -0.55 -3.81
CA GLU A 29 7.68 -0.48 -3.83
C GLU A 29 8.20 -0.01 -2.47
N ASN A 30 7.65 1.06 -1.91
CA ASN A 30 8.00 1.52 -0.57
C ASN A 30 7.73 0.46 0.50
N MET A 31 6.62 -0.29 0.43
CA MET A 31 6.35 -1.41 1.34
C MET A 31 7.41 -2.51 1.21
N ARG A 32 7.84 -2.84 -0.02
CA ARG A 32 8.83 -3.88 -0.29
C ARG A 32 10.19 -3.55 0.33
N TYR A 33 10.64 -2.30 0.21
CA TYR A 33 11.86 -1.83 0.90
C TYR A 33 11.79 -2.03 2.43
N ASN A 34 10.57 -2.02 2.97
CA ASN A 34 10.28 -2.16 4.38
C ASN A 34 9.99 -3.60 4.79
N GLY A 35 10.33 -4.58 3.96
CA GLY A 35 10.12 -6.01 4.23
C GLY A 35 8.66 -6.47 4.13
N ALA A 36 7.74 -5.60 3.70
CA ALA A 36 6.34 -5.93 3.53
C ALA A 36 6.01 -6.14 2.05
N GLN A 37 5.32 -7.22 1.71
CA GLN A 37 5.02 -7.54 0.32
C GLN A 37 3.52 -7.41 0.05
N MET A 38 3.17 -6.69 -1.02
CA MET A 38 1.83 -6.75 -1.61
C MET A 38 1.68 -8.06 -2.38
N ILE A 39 0.65 -8.83 -2.08
CA ILE A 39 0.42 -10.16 -2.69
C ILE A 39 -0.87 -10.23 -3.50
N ALA A 40 -1.84 -9.35 -3.26
CA ALA A 40 -3.06 -9.28 -4.06
C ALA A 40 -3.64 -7.86 -4.12
N TYR A 41 -4.24 -7.54 -5.25
CA TYR A 41 -4.99 -6.31 -5.54
C TYR A 41 -6.19 -6.69 -6.40
N GLY A 42 -7.37 -6.19 -6.07
CA GLY A 42 -8.56 -6.44 -6.88
C GLY A 42 -9.80 -5.75 -6.33
N THR A 43 -10.96 -6.20 -6.80
CA THR A 43 -12.28 -5.76 -6.32
C THR A 43 -13.11 -6.98 -5.94
N TRP A 44 -14.21 -6.78 -5.22
CA TRP A 44 -15.17 -7.85 -4.98
C TRP A 44 -15.88 -8.25 -6.28
N ALA A 45 -15.52 -9.39 -6.86
CA ALA A 45 -16.04 -9.84 -8.15
C ALA A 45 -17.48 -10.40 -8.09
N PHE A 46 -17.93 -10.88 -6.92
CA PHE A 46 -19.26 -11.50 -6.74
C PHE A 46 -20.05 -10.79 -5.63
N GLY A 47 -20.96 -9.89 -6.01
CA GLY A 47 -21.96 -9.29 -5.12
C GLY A 47 -21.45 -8.22 -4.14
N GLY A 48 -20.16 -7.87 -4.17
CA GLY A 48 -19.64 -6.77 -3.37
C GLY A 48 -19.78 -5.41 -4.05
N PRO A 49 -19.63 -4.31 -3.30
CA PRO A 49 -19.68 -2.96 -3.87
C PRO A 49 -18.60 -2.80 -4.93
N GLY A 50 -19.01 -2.43 -6.15
CA GLY A 50 -18.11 -2.37 -7.29
C GLY A 50 -17.01 -1.33 -7.13
N ASP A 51 -17.20 -0.34 -6.25
CA ASP A 51 -16.31 0.75 -5.86
C ASP A 51 -15.30 0.38 -4.77
N VAL A 52 -15.35 -0.82 -4.21
CA VAL A 52 -14.38 -1.27 -3.21
C VAL A 52 -13.20 -1.98 -3.88
N VAL A 53 -12.02 -1.45 -3.60
CA VAL A 53 -10.73 -2.06 -3.91
C VAL A 53 -10.20 -2.76 -2.68
N VAL A 54 -9.77 -4.01 -2.86
CA VAL A 54 -9.19 -4.88 -1.83
C VAL A 54 -7.70 -5.03 -2.10
N THR A 55 -6.90 -4.90 -1.04
CA THR A 55 -5.45 -5.15 -1.09
C THR A 55 -5.05 -6.12 0.01
N ASN A 56 -4.11 -7.01 -0.27
CA ASN A 56 -3.59 -7.97 0.71
C ASN A 56 -2.07 -7.89 0.76
N SER A 57 -1.54 -7.66 1.95
CA SER A 57 -0.10 -7.63 2.19
C SER A 57 0.30 -8.59 3.31
N VAL A 58 1.52 -9.12 3.22
CA VAL A 58 2.06 -10.07 4.21
C VAL A 58 3.13 -9.41 5.07
N TYR A 59 3.16 -9.80 6.35
CA TYR A 59 4.14 -9.36 7.34
C TYR A 59 4.62 -10.56 8.17
N ALA A 60 5.79 -10.40 8.81
CA ALA A 60 6.41 -11.45 9.62
C ALA A 60 5.61 -11.76 10.90
N ASP A 61 5.00 -10.72 11.48
CA ASP A 61 4.16 -10.72 12.69
C ASP A 61 3.48 -9.34 12.86
N PHE A 62 2.77 -9.15 13.98
CA PHE A 62 2.11 -7.88 14.30
C PHE A 62 3.06 -6.74 14.65
N ASP A 63 4.25 -7.04 15.18
CA ASP A 63 5.25 -6.02 15.51
C ASP A 63 5.84 -5.43 14.23
N HIS A 64 6.19 -6.29 13.27
CA HIS A 64 6.57 -5.90 11.91
C HIS A 64 5.45 -5.07 11.28
N TRP A 65 4.19 -5.53 11.29
CA TRP A 65 3.08 -4.72 10.75
C TRP A 65 2.96 -3.36 11.43
N THR A 66 3.06 -3.28 12.74
CA THR A 66 2.96 -2.04 13.51
C THR A 66 4.09 -1.08 13.16
N ALA A 67 5.32 -1.59 13.05
CA ALA A 67 6.49 -0.81 12.61
C ALA A 67 6.32 -0.24 11.19
N THR A 68 5.47 -0.85 10.34
CA THR A 68 5.17 -0.35 8.97
C THR A 68 4.15 0.78 8.89
N ARG A 69 3.42 1.07 9.97
CA ARG A 69 2.32 2.04 9.95
C ARG A 69 2.78 3.51 10.03
N PRO A 70 3.77 3.90 10.85
CA PRO A 70 4.39 5.19 10.71
C PRO A 70 5.20 5.10 9.42
N TRP A 71 4.71 5.75 8.37
CA TRP A 71 5.31 5.85 7.03
C TRP A 71 6.78 6.36 6.98
N GLY A 72 7.45 6.44 8.13
CA GLY A 72 8.84 6.81 8.31
C GLY A 72 9.65 5.94 9.29
N TYR A 73 9.16 4.81 9.84
CA TYR A 73 9.94 4.04 10.84
C TYR A 73 10.91 2.99 10.28
N PHE A 74 10.95 2.82 8.95
CA PHE A 74 11.96 1.96 8.29
C PHE A 74 13.05 2.72 7.55
N ALA A 75 12.98 4.04 7.66
CA ALA A 75 14.03 4.96 7.28
C ALA A 75 15.08 5.04 8.40
N THR A 76 15.57 3.91 8.90
CA THR A 76 16.63 3.92 9.93
C THR A 76 18.02 3.93 9.31
N SER A 77 18.16 3.59 8.03
CA SER A 77 19.37 3.82 7.25
C SER A 77 19.17 5.02 6.32
N GLU A 78 20.15 5.93 6.27
CA GLU A 78 20.14 7.07 5.33
C GLU A 78 19.98 6.63 3.88
N GLY A 79 20.50 5.44 3.52
CA GLY A 79 20.31 4.84 2.19
C GLY A 79 18.85 4.57 1.85
N HIS A 80 18.08 3.98 2.78
CA HIS A 80 16.65 3.72 2.55
C HIS A 80 15.82 5.02 2.50
N ILE A 81 16.23 6.07 3.21
CA ILE A 81 15.59 7.39 3.10
C ILE A 81 15.73 7.94 1.69
N GLN A 82 16.93 7.92 1.13
CA GLN A 82 17.21 8.48 -0.20
C GLN A 82 16.52 7.70 -1.31
N GLU A 83 16.52 6.36 -1.25
CA GLU A 83 15.85 5.51 -2.24
C GLU A 83 14.33 5.68 -2.23
N THR A 84 13.73 5.75 -1.04
CA THR A 84 12.27 5.93 -0.92
C THR A 84 11.82 7.37 -1.15
N GLN A 85 12.72 8.36 -1.09
CA GLN A 85 12.42 9.77 -1.34
C GLN A 85 11.89 9.99 -2.77
N ALA A 86 12.42 9.28 -3.76
CA ALA A 86 11.96 9.35 -5.14
C ALA A 86 10.56 8.76 -5.33
N LEU A 87 10.15 7.80 -4.49
CA LEU A 87 8.84 7.17 -4.54
C LEU A 87 7.75 8.04 -3.93
N ARG A 88 8.06 8.81 -2.87
CA ARG A 88 7.06 9.60 -2.11
C ARG A 88 6.20 10.52 -2.99
N PRO A 89 6.74 11.29 -3.95
CA PRO A 89 5.92 12.12 -4.83
C PRO A 89 4.92 11.32 -5.68
N ILE A 90 5.24 10.07 -6.03
CA ILE A 90 4.41 9.23 -6.90
C ILE A 90 3.08 8.89 -6.23
N PHE A 91 3.08 8.66 -4.92
CA PHE A 91 1.89 8.23 -4.16
C PHE A 91 1.39 9.25 -3.14
N ALA A 92 1.94 10.47 -3.11
CA ALA A 92 1.53 11.53 -2.19
C ALA A 92 0.05 11.94 -2.35
N GLY A 93 -0.50 11.80 -3.57
CA GLY A 93 -1.90 12.12 -3.87
C GLY A 93 -2.90 11.00 -3.57
N ARG A 94 -2.42 9.78 -3.26
CA ARG A 94 -3.24 8.56 -3.27
C ARG A 94 -4.43 8.63 -2.32
N ASN A 95 -4.23 9.23 -1.15
CA ASN A 95 -5.28 9.34 -0.15
C ASN A 95 -6.45 10.24 -0.58
N ARG A 96 -6.25 11.13 -1.56
CA ARG A 96 -7.32 11.98 -2.12
C ARG A 96 -8.23 11.22 -3.09
N LEU A 97 -7.83 10.01 -3.49
CA LEU A 97 -8.59 9.14 -4.39
C LEU A 97 -9.52 8.20 -3.62
N ILE A 98 -9.39 8.14 -2.29
CA ILE A 98 -10.22 7.34 -1.39
C ILE A 98 -11.38 8.21 -0.90
N GLN A 99 -12.58 7.64 -0.87
CA GLN A 99 -13.81 8.27 -0.35
C GLN A 99 -14.04 7.97 1.13
#